data_AF-A0AB36XKR9-F1
#
_entry.id   AF-A0AB36XKR9-F1
#
_cell.length_a   1.000
_cell.length_b   1.000
_cell.length_c   1.000
_cell.angle_alpha   90.00
_cell.angle_beta   90.00
_cell.angle_gamma   90.00
#
_symmetry.space_group_name_H-M   'P 1'
#
loop_
_entity.id
_entity.type
_entity.pdbx_description
1 polymer ?
#
loop_
_entity_poly.entity_id
_entity_poly.type
_entity_poly.pdbx_seq_one_letter_code
_entity_poly.pdbx_strand_id
1 'polypeptide(L)'
;MYKDTKEFKVLMETGHWGPIEAELGVEFGFKCAYCDKDMFESVDSYKEWQTDHIIPSSKGGADELRNYALSCRTCNFIKSTWNPKDHVVIEKYSKTDLIAISREYITNKRAETQKEIELYKKLIKK
;
A
#
# COMPACT_ATOMS: atom_id res chain seq x y z
N MET A 1 -12.90 -9.59 -13.59
CA MET A 1 -13.08 -8.69 -14.74
C MET A 1 -12.48 -7.35 -14.33
N TYR A 2 -11.50 -6.85 -15.07
CA TYR A 2 -10.86 -5.55 -14.80
C TYR A 2 -11.85 -4.41 -15.09
N LYS A 3 -11.68 -3.26 -14.44
CA LYS A 3 -12.52 -2.10 -14.66
C LYS A 3 -12.30 -1.55 -16.07
N ASP A 4 -13.41 -1.29 -16.76
CA ASP A 4 -13.40 -0.74 -18.11
C ASP A 4 -13.27 0.79 -18.11
N THR A 5 -12.35 1.35 -17.31
CA THR A 5 -12.15 2.80 -17.27
C THR A 5 -11.27 3.29 -18.42
N LYS A 6 -11.39 4.58 -18.74
CA LYS A 6 -10.54 5.23 -19.75
C LYS A 6 -9.06 5.17 -19.34
N GLU A 7 -8.77 5.41 -18.06
CA GLU A 7 -7.42 5.39 -17.50
C GLU A 7 -6.79 4.01 -17.62
N PHE A 8 -7.53 2.95 -17.29
CA PHE A 8 -7.06 1.58 -17.43
C PHE A 8 -6.67 1.28 -18.88
N LYS A 9 -7.55 1.58 -19.84
CA LYS A 9 -7.30 1.36 -21.28
C LYS A 9 -6.05 2.09 -21.76
N VAL A 10 -5.95 3.38 -21.46
CA VAL A 10 -4.82 4.21 -21.87
C VAL A 10 -3.51 3.68 -21.29
N LEU A 11 -3.49 3.24 -20.02
CA LEU A 11 -2.29 2.64 -19.42
C LEU A 11 -1.91 1.32 -20.09
N MET A 12 -2.87 0.44 -20.35
CA MET A 12 -2.62 -0.83 -21.03
C MET A 12 -2.08 -0.62 -22.46
N GLU A 13 -2.59 0.38 -23.19
CA GLU A 13 -2.14 0.73 -24.54
C GLU A 13 -0.67 1.19 -24.59
N THR A 14 -0.11 1.69 -23.48
CA THR A 14 1.33 2.04 -23.44
C THR A 14 2.25 0.82 -23.54
N GLY A 15 1.75 -0.38 -23.24
CA GLY A 15 2.56 -1.61 -23.19
C GLY A 15 3.52 -1.69 -21.99
N HIS A 16 3.52 -0.72 -21.08
CA HIS A 16 4.40 -0.65 -19.91
C HIS A 16 3.75 -1.12 -18.60
N TRP A 17 2.44 -1.35 -18.61
CA TRP A 17 1.67 -1.68 -17.41
C TRP A 17 1.13 -3.10 -17.45
N GLY A 18 1.23 -3.79 -16.31
CA GLY A 18 0.46 -5.01 -16.07
C GLY A 18 -0.98 -4.66 -15.70
N PRO A 19 -1.93 -5.60 -15.93
CA PRO A 19 -3.35 -5.34 -15.69
C PRO A 19 -3.67 -5.18 -14.19
N ILE A 20 -2.90 -5.81 -13.30
CA ILE A 20 -3.09 -5.65 -11.85
C ILE A 20 -2.65 -4.26 -11.41
N GLU A 21 -1.47 -3.81 -11.85
CA GLU A 21 -0.93 -2.50 -11.51
C GLU A 21 -1.81 -1.37 -12.05
N ALA A 22 -2.29 -1.48 -13.29
CA ALA A 22 -3.20 -0.50 -13.87
C ALA A 22 -4.52 -0.40 -13.07
N GLU A 23 -5.11 -1.55 -12.72
CA GLU A 23 -6.34 -1.61 -11.94
C GLU A 23 -6.18 -1.00 -10.53
N LEU A 24 -5.10 -1.35 -9.83
CA LEU A 24 -4.80 -0.80 -8.52
C LEU A 24 -4.50 0.72 -8.60
N GLY A 25 -3.80 1.15 -9.65
CA GLY A 25 -3.57 2.57 -9.93
C GLY A 25 -4.88 3.35 -10.03
N VAL A 26 -5.83 2.84 -10.82
CA VAL A 26 -7.16 3.45 -10.96
C VAL A 26 -7.95 3.38 -9.65
N GLU A 27 -7.91 2.25 -8.94
CA GLU A 27 -8.63 2.06 -7.67
C GLU A 27 -8.18 3.05 -6.59
N PHE A 28 -6.87 3.28 -6.47
CA PHE A 28 -6.28 4.12 -5.42
C PHE A 28 -5.91 5.54 -5.90
N GLY A 29 -6.33 5.93 -7.10
CA GLY A 29 -6.02 7.24 -7.66
C GLY A 29 -4.52 7.51 -7.78
N PHE A 30 -3.73 6.47 -8.07
CA PHE A 30 -2.27 6.48 -8.17
C PHE A 30 -1.57 6.96 -6.89
N LYS A 31 -2.20 6.74 -5.73
CA LYS A 31 -1.64 7.05 -4.42
C LYS A 31 -1.49 5.80 -3.57
N CYS A 32 -0.44 5.75 -2.76
CA CYS A 32 -0.25 4.70 -1.76
C CYS A 32 -1.52 4.55 -0.90
N ALA A 33 -2.13 3.36 -0.92
CA ALA A 33 -3.35 3.05 -0.17
C ALA A 33 -3.20 3.28 1.34
N TYR A 34 -1.95 3.33 1.84
CA TYR A 34 -1.64 3.42 3.25
C TYR A 34 -1.26 4.81 3.75
N CYS A 35 -0.57 5.62 2.94
CA CYS A 35 -0.05 6.92 3.37
C CYS A 35 -0.32 8.05 2.37
N ASP A 36 -1.13 7.79 1.33
CA ASP A 36 -1.55 8.74 0.30
C ASP A 36 -0.42 9.37 -0.53
N LYS A 37 0.81 8.82 -0.43
CA LYS A 37 1.95 9.24 -1.25
C LYS A 37 1.58 9.11 -2.73
N ASP A 38 1.69 10.22 -3.46
CA ASP A 38 1.46 10.27 -4.90
C ASP A 38 2.59 9.54 -5.63
N MET A 39 2.22 8.48 -6.36
CA MET A 39 3.17 7.61 -7.05
C MET A 39 3.69 8.22 -8.35
N PHE A 40 3.12 9.31 -8.85
CA PHE A 40 3.61 10.03 -10.03
C PHE A 40 4.28 11.37 -9.69
N GLU A 41 4.42 11.71 -8.40
CA GLU A 41 5.08 12.95 -7.95
C GLU A 41 6.53 13.07 -8.43
N SER A 42 7.29 11.97 -8.43
CA SER A 42 8.70 11.95 -8.80
C SER A 42 9.12 10.57 -9.30
N VAL A 43 10.31 10.48 -9.92
CA VAL A 43 10.92 9.20 -10.31
C VAL A 43 11.05 8.26 -9.10
N ASP A 44 11.46 8.80 -7.95
CA ASP A 44 11.61 8.02 -6.71
C ASP A 44 10.25 7.53 -6.19
N SER A 45 9.23 8.38 -6.20
CA SER A 45 7.86 7.98 -5.83
C SER A 45 7.33 6.89 -6.76
N TYR A 46 7.56 7.01 -8.07
CA TYR A 46 7.15 6.01 -9.06
C TYR A 46 7.86 4.66 -8.86
N LYS A 47 9.16 4.70 -8.56
CA LYS A 47 9.96 3.48 -8.30
C LYS A 47 9.71 2.85 -6.93
N GLU A 48 8.96 3.52 -6.05
CA GLU A 48 8.47 2.92 -4.81
C GLU A 48 7.20 2.07 -5.01
N TRP A 49 6.61 2.01 -6.20
CA TRP A 49 5.37 1.27 -6.43
C TRP A 49 5.49 -0.22 -6.09
N GLN A 50 4.61 -0.71 -5.22
CA GLN A 50 4.48 -2.12 -4.85
C GLN A 50 3.03 -2.55 -4.92
N THR A 51 2.82 -3.80 -5.33
CA THR A 51 1.55 -4.53 -5.18
C THR A 51 1.62 -5.31 -3.86
N ASP A 52 0.99 -4.80 -2.80
CA ASP A 52 1.00 -5.43 -1.47
C ASP A 52 -0.19 -6.37 -1.29
N HIS A 53 0.04 -7.52 -0.66
CA HIS A 53 -1.02 -8.38 -0.13
C HIS A 53 -1.53 -7.83 1.19
N ILE A 54 -2.75 -7.29 1.20
CA ILE A 54 -3.40 -6.72 2.40
C ILE A 54 -3.39 -7.75 3.54
N ILE A 55 -3.89 -8.96 3.29
CA ILE A 55 -3.61 -10.14 4.12
C ILE A 55 -2.34 -10.79 3.56
N PRO A 56 -1.24 -10.90 4.32
CA PRO A 56 0.02 -11.46 3.82
C PRO A 56 -0.15 -12.89 3.27
N SER A 57 0.57 -13.22 2.19
CA SER A 57 0.55 -14.57 1.60
C SER A 57 1.00 -15.64 2.60
N SER A 58 1.99 -15.34 3.45
CA SER A 58 2.45 -16.21 4.55
C SER A 58 1.41 -16.47 5.64
N LYS A 59 0.29 -15.74 5.62
CA LYS A 59 -0.86 -15.89 6.52
C LYS A 59 -2.13 -16.36 5.78
N GLY A 60 -1.97 -16.90 4.57
CA GLY A 60 -3.07 -17.43 3.77
C GLY A 60 -3.83 -16.38 2.96
N GLY A 61 -3.25 -15.18 2.76
CA GLY A 61 -3.80 -14.20 1.83
C GLY A 61 -3.76 -14.69 0.38
N ALA A 62 -4.87 -14.55 -0.34
CA ALA A 62 -4.99 -14.99 -1.72
C ALA A 62 -4.24 -14.07 -2.71
N ASP A 63 -3.76 -14.66 -3.81
CA ASP A 63 -3.18 -13.95 -4.96
C ASP A 63 -4.27 -13.40 -5.89
N GLU A 64 -5.04 -12.44 -5.37
CA GLU A 64 -6.18 -11.88 -6.09
C GLU A 64 -6.29 -10.38 -5.86
N LEU A 65 -6.84 -9.66 -6.83
CA LEU A 65 -7.04 -8.21 -6.80
C LEU A 65 -7.78 -7.71 -5.55
N ARG A 66 -8.73 -8.50 -5.01
CA ARG A 66 -9.46 -8.15 -3.78
C ARG A 66 -8.57 -8.10 -2.53
N ASN A 67 -7.42 -8.79 -2.56
CA ASN A 67 -6.42 -8.82 -1.49
C ASN A 67 -5.20 -7.96 -1.84
N TYR A 68 -5.17 -7.27 -2.97
CA TYR A 68 -4.06 -6.40 -3.35
C TYR A 68 -4.35 -4.93 -3.06
N ALA A 69 -3.33 -4.21 -2.62
CA ALA A 69 -3.35 -2.76 -2.52
C ALA A 69 -2.11 -2.16 -3.22
N LEU A 70 -2.29 -0.98 -3.83
CA LEU A 70 -1.16 -0.17 -4.26
C LEU A 70 -0.49 0.40 -3.01
N SER A 71 0.78 0.09 -2.79
CA SER A 71 1.53 0.66 -1.67
C SER A 71 2.88 1.21 -2.12
N CYS A 72 3.40 2.19 -1.39
CA CYS A 72 4.81 2.55 -1.53
C CYS A 72 5.68 1.54 -0.79
N ARG A 73 6.92 1.36 -1.25
CA ARG A 73 7.90 0.42 -0.68
C ARG A 73 8.09 0.58 0.82
N THR A 74 8.11 1.81 1.34
CA THR A 74 8.23 2.06 2.78
C THR A 74 7.04 1.51 3.56
N CYS A 75 5.81 1.75 3.10
CA CYS A 75 4.62 1.23 3.77
C CYS A 75 4.56 -0.30 3.69
N ASN A 76 4.88 -0.87 2.52
CA ASN A 76 4.96 -2.32 2.34
C ASN A 76 5.94 -2.95 3.33
N PHE A 77 7.13 -2.34 3.48
CA PHE A 77 8.16 -2.81 4.40
C PHE A 77 7.74 -2.68 5.88
N ILE A 78 7.11 -1.57 6.26
CA ILE A 78 6.59 -1.36 7.61
C ILE A 78 5.51 -2.40 7.96
N LYS A 79 4.58 -2.65 7.03
CA LYS A 79 3.53 -3.65 7.21
C LYS A 79 4.09 -5.06 7.27
N SER A 80 5.01 -5.41 6.36
CA SER A 80 5.66 -6.72 6.32
C SER A 80 4.61 -7.85 6.41
N THR A 81 4.80 -8.81 7.30
CA THR A 81 3.87 -9.92 7.54
C THR A 81 2.80 -9.61 8.59
N TRP A 82 2.61 -8.35 8.98
CA TRP A 82 1.53 -7.97 9.89
C TRP A 82 0.18 -8.13 9.19
N ASN A 83 -0.77 -8.72 9.89
CA ASN A 83 -2.02 -9.19 9.31
C ASN A 83 -3.21 -8.36 9.86
N PRO A 84 -3.83 -7.49 9.05
CA PRO A 84 -4.96 -6.67 9.51
C PRO A 84 -6.17 -7.51 9.91
N LYS A 85 -6.32 -8.73 9.38
CA LYS A 85 -7.43 -9.63 9.70
C LYS A 85 -7.50 -9.99 11.19
N ASP A 86 -6.35 -10.05 11.87
CA ASP A 86 -6.26 -10.37 13.30
C ASP A 86 -6.78 -9.22 14.20
N HIS A 87 -7.04 -8.05 13.60
CA HIS A 87 -7.48 -6.83 14.28
C HIS A 87 -8.88 -6.38 13.84
N VAL A 88 -9.57 -7.18 13.02
CA VAL A 88 -10.96 -6.90 12.63
C VAL A 88 -11.90 -7.27 13.78
N VAL A 89 -12.78 -6.34 14.16
CA VAL A 89 -13.77 -6.55 15.24
C VAL A 89 -15.18 -6.85 14.73
N ILE A 90 -15.42 -6.71 13.42
CA ILE A 90 -16.72 -6.94 12.78
C ILE A 90 -16.75 -8.30 12.08
N GLU A 91 -17.90 -8.97 12.11
CA GLU A 91 -18.07 -10.32 11.55
C GLU A 91 -17.88 -10.36 10.02
N LYS A 92 -18.31 -9.31 9.33
CA LYS A 92 -18.15 -9.13 7.88
C LYS A 92 -17.34 -7.88 7.63
N TYR A 93 -16.17 -8.04 7.03
CA TYR A 93 -15.28 -6.94 6.66
C TYR A 93 -15.03 -6.94 5.15
N SER A 94 -14.75 -5.74 4.65
CA SER A 94 -14.43 -5.46 3.27
C SER A 94 -12.93 -5.21 3.09
N LYS A 95 -12.49 -5.10 1.83
CA LYS A 95 -11.14 -4.65 1.47
C LYS A 95 -10.81 -3.29 2.11
N THR A 96 -11.76 -2.35 2.09
CA THR A 96 -11.59 -1.01 2.66
C THR A 96 -11.41 -1.03 4.17
N ASP A 97 -12.07 -1.94 4.88
CA ASP A 97 -11.90 -2.07 6.34
C ASP A 97 -10.48 -2.55 6.68
N LEU A 98 -9.98 -3.56 5.96
CA LEU A 98 -8.62 -4.05 6.15
C LEU A 98 -7.55 -3.00 5.81
N ILE A 99 -7.81 -2.18 4.79
CA ILE A 99 -6.94 -1.05 4.44
C ILE A 99 -6.96 0.00 5.54
N ALA A 100 -8.12 0.35 6.10
CA ALA A 100 -8.23 1.30 7.21
C ALA A 100 -7.44 0.82 8.45
N ILE A 101 -7.59 -0.45 8.80
CA ILE A 101 -6.82 -1.09 9.89
C ILE A 101 -5.31 -1.05 9.60
N SER A 102 -4.90 -1.36 8.36
CA SER A 102 -3.49 -1.30 7.94
C SER A 102 -2.94 0.12 7.96
N ARG A 103 -3.75 1.12 7.56
CA ARG A 103 -3.40 2.54 7.60
C ARG A 103 -3.09 2.99 9.02
N GLU A 104 -3.93 2.62 9.97
CA GLU A 104 -3.72 2.95 11.39
C GLU A 104 -2.40 2.34 11.90
N TYR A 105 -2.19 1.05 11.68
CA TYR A 105 -0.95 0.37 12.06
C TYR A 105 0.31 1.03 11.47
N ILE A 106 0.30 1.28 10.16
CA ILE A 106 1.43 1.88 9.45
C ILE A 106 1.68 3.32 9.92
N THR A 107 0.63 4.10 10.17
CA THR A 107 0.75 5.48 10.67
C THR A 107 1.40 5.50 12.05
N ASN A 108 0.98 4.60 12.94
CA ASN A 108 1.57 4.47 14.27
C ASN A 108 3.05 4.05 14.18
N LYS A 109 3.38 3.06 13.35
CA LYS A 109 4.77 2.64 13.12
C LYS A 109 5.64 3.73 12.52
N ARG A 110 5.12 4.52 11.57
CA ARG A 110 5.82 5.68 11.03
C ARG A 110 6.11 6.72 12.11
N ALA A 111 5.16 7.00 12.99
CA ALA A 111 5.35 7.93 14.10
C ALA A 111 6.39 7.41 15.12
N GLU A 112 6.41 6.11 15.40
CA GLU A 112 7.46 5.47 16.22
C GLU A 112 8.85 5.62 15.59
N THR A 113 9.01 5.23 14.32
CA THR A 113 10.27 5.37 13.59
C THR A 113 10.72 6.84 13.50
N GLN A 114 9.79 7.79 13.35
CA GLN A 114 10.14 9.21 13.35
C GLN A 114 10.71 9.66 14.71
N LYS A 115 10.17 9.16 15.83
CA LYS A 115 10.74 9.45 17.16
C LYS A 115 12.15 8.89 17.31
N GLU A 116 12.42 7.69 16.78
CA GLU A 116 13.75 7.09 16.76
C GLU A 116 14.75 7.93 15.95
N ILE A 117 14.35 8.39 14.75
CA ILE A 117 15.15 9.28 13.91
C ILE A 117 15.51 10.57 14.67
N GLU A 118 14.54 11.19 15.35
CA GLU A 118 14.80 12.40 16.14
C GLU A 118 15.72 12.15 17.34
N LEU A 119 15.64 10.97 17.97
CA LEU A 119 16.60 10.55 18.99
C LEU A 119 18.01 10.42 18.39
N TYR A 120 18.17 9.72 17.25
CA TYR A 120 19.46 9.53 16.59
C TYR A 120 20.09 10.86 16.18
N LYS A 121 19.30 11.79 15.61
CA LYS A 121 19.76 13.15 15.30
C LYS A 121 20.30 13.87 16.53
N LYS A 122 19.66 13.73 17.69
CA LYS A 122 20.14 14.34 18.96
C LYS A 122 21.43 13.69 19.46
N LEU A 123 21.58 12.38 19.30
CA LEU A 123 22.77 11.64 19.72
C LEU A 123 23.99 11.93 18.84
N ILE A 124 23.81 12.05 17.51
CA ILE A 124 24.88 12.32 16.54
C ILE A 124 25.31 13.80 16.54
N LYS A 125 24.42 14.72 16.93
CA LYS A 125 24.72 16.16 17.07
C LYS A 125 25.40 16.53 18.41
N LYS A 126 25.81 15.54 19.21
CA LYS A 126 26.77 15.73 20.31
C LYS A 126 28.18 15.55 19.79
#